data_AF-A0A842VP13-F1
#
_entry.id   AF-A0A842VP13-F1
#
_cell.length_a   1.000
_cell.length_b   1.000
_cell.length_c   1.000
_cell.angle_alpha   90.00
_cell.angle_beta   90.00
_cell.angle_gamma   90.00
#
_symmetry.space_group_name_H-M   'P 1'
#
loop_
_entity.id
_entity.type
_entity.pdbx_description
1 polymer ?
#
loop_
_entity_poly.entity_id
_entity_poly.type
_entity_poly.pdbx_seq_one_letter_code
_entity_poly.pdbx_strand_id
1 'polypeptide(L)' 'MEQLQKDEVPQLLDVGTLKNYQVKSERTVKDLLKELKLSDKYFAILVDGKRVGLDDVIKEGSSVIILPKIAGG' A
#
# COMPACT_ATOMS: atom_id res chain seq x y z
N MET A 1 28.27 -4.85 -25.36
CA MET A 1 26.81 -5.01 -25.50
C MET A 1 26.23 -4.77 -24.12
N GLU A 2 25.84 -3.54 -23.85
CA GLU A 2 25.28 -3.10 -22.58
C GLU A 2 23.77 -3.25 -22.70
N GLN A 3 23.23 -4.35 -22.16
CA GLN A 3 21.80 -4.47 -21.92
C GLN A 3 21.60 -5.23 -20.62
N LEU A 4 21.39 -4.48 -19.55
CA LEU A 4 20.73 -4.96 -18.35
C LEU A 4 19.50 -4.09 -18.07
N GLN A 5 18.54 -4.14 -18.98
CA GLN A 5 17.14 -3.97 -18.58
C GLN A 5 16.76 -5.28 -17.91
N LYS A 6 16.52 -5.28 -16.60
CA LYS A 6 15.54 -6.15 -15.98
C LYS A 6 15.16 -5.62 -14.61
N ASP A 7 13.89 -5.18 -14.59
CA ASP A 7 12.99 -5.17 -13.46
C ASP A 7 13.31 -4.11 -12.39
N GLU A 8 12.55 -3.03 -12.49
CA GLU A 8 12.09 -2.23 -11.35
C GLU A 8 11.51 -3.18 -10.29
N VAL A 9 12.37 -3.75 -9.46
CA VAL A 9 11.95 -4.37 -8.22
C VAL A 9 11.88 -3.25 -7.21
N PRO A 10 10.69 -2.68 -6.88
CA PRO A 10 10.56 -1.97 -5.64
C PRO A 10 10.92 -3.00 -4.58
N GLN A 11 12.11 -2.83 -4.00
CA GLN A 11 12.61 -3.62 -2.89
C GLN A 11 11.60 -3.46 -1.76
N LEU A 12 10.64 -4.38 -1.71
CA LEU A 12 9.78 -4.60 -0.56
C LEU A 12 10.69 -5.12 0.53
N LEU A 13 11.33 -4.18 1.21
CA LEU A 13 12.14 -4.37 2.38
C LEU A 13 11.30 -5.15 3.40
N ASP A 14 11.67 -6.42 3.52
CA ASP A 14 11.33 -7.31 4.61
C ASP A 14 11.86 -6.71 5.92
N VAL A 15 11.05 -5.87 6.56
CA VAL A 15 11.20 -5.48 7.96
C VAL A 15 9.82 -5.45 8.62
N GLY A 16 9.30 -6.64 8.95
CA GLY A 16 8.43 -6.84 10.11
C GLY A 16 7.07 -6.11 10.17
N THR A 17 6.29 -6.08 9.09
CA THR A 17 4.87 -5.59 8.99
C THR A 17 4.65 -4.24 8.30
N LEU A 18 5.48 -3.90 7.32
CA LEU A 18 5.22 -2.80 6.39
C LEU A 18 5.04 -3.35 4.98
N LYS A 19 3.78 -3.48 4.52
CA LYS A 19 3.49 -3.78 3.11
C LYS A 19 3.33 -2.46 2.36
N ASN A 20 4.32 -2.15 1.53
CA ASN A 20 4.24 -1.03 0.60
C ASN A 20 3.61 -1.52 -0.71
N TYR A 21 2.47 -0.95 -1.09
CA TYR A 21 1.75 -1.30 -2.30
C TYR A 21 1.71 -0.10 -3.24
N GLN A 22 2.12 -0.31 -4.49
CA GLN A 22 2.07 0.73 -5.52
C GLN A 22 0.79 0.58 -6.35
N VAL A 23 0.01 1.66 -6.43
CA VAL A 23 -1.28 1.64 -7.12
C VAL A 23 -1.07 1.68 -8.64
N LYS A 24 -1.59 0.65 -9.33
CA LYS A 24 -1.48 0.51 -10.79
C LYS A 24 -2.57 1.23 -11.59
N SER A 25 -3.68 1.61 -10.95
CA SER A 25 -4.80 2.30 -11.59
C SER A 25 -5.61 3.01 -10.51
N GLU A 26 -6.22 4.14 -10.85
CA GLU A 26 -7.05 4.92 -9.92
C GLU A 26 -8.19 4.06 -9.35
N ARG A 27 -8.25 3.98 -8.01
CA ARG A 27 -9.29 3.22 -7.29
C ARG A 27 -9.43 3.72 -5.88
N THR A 28 -10.47 3.28 -5.18
CA THR A 28 -10.66 3.61 -3.77
C THR A 28 -9.80 2.75 -2.86
N VAL A 29 -9.48 3.29 -1.68
CA VAL A 29 -8.80 2.54 -0.60
C VAL A 29 -9.58 1.28 -0.23
N LYS A 30 -10.92 1.36 -0.21
CA LYS A 30 -11.82 0.24 0.04
C LYS A 30 -11.63 -0.90 -0.95
N ASP A 31 -11.53 -0.58 -2.23
CA ASP A 31 -11.35 -1.58 -3.29
C ASP A 31 -10.00 -2.28 -3.17
N LEU A 32 -8.93 -1.49 -2.94
CA LEU A 32 -7.59 -2.00 -2.68
C LEU A 32 -7.55 -2.93 -1.46
N LEU A 33 -8.19 -2.56 -0.35
CA LEU A 33 -8.28 -3.40 0.85
C LEU A 33 -9.02 -4.71 0.59
N LYS A 34 -10.08 -4.66 -0.21
CA LYS A 34 -10.88 -5.83 -0.60
C LYS A 34 -10.06 -6.81 -1.44
N GLU A 35 -9.29 -6.30 -2.41
CA GLU A 35 -8.36 -7.06 -3.23
C GLU A 35 -7.31 -7.78 -2.37
N LEU A 36 -6.74 -7.05 -1.41
CA LEU A 36 -5.73 -7.57 -0.48
C LEU A 36 -6.30 -8.44 0.63
N LYS A 37 -7.64 -8.59 0.70
CA LYS A 37 -8.37 -9.31 1.77
C LYS A 37 -8.00 -8.81 3.18
N LEU A 38 -7.77 -7.50 3.29
CA LEU A 38 -7.43 -6.85 4.56
C LEU A 38 -8.64 -6.16 5.15
N SER A 39 -8.79 -6.25 6.48
CA SER A 39 -9.87 -5.59 7.21
C SER A 39 -9.46 -4.22 7.73
N ASP A 40 -10.18 -3.17 7.34
CA ASP A 40 -10.01 -1.80 7.83
C ASP A 40 -10.13 -1.65 9.36
N LYS A 41 -10.74 -2.64 10.02
CA LYS A 41 -10.87 -2.72 11.48
C LYS A 41 -9.50 -2.76 12.17
N TYR A 42 -8.59 -3.59 11.65
CA TYR A 42 -7.29 -3.88 12.28
C TYR A 42 -6.12 -3.21 11.57
N PHE A 43 -6.34 -2.52 10.45
CA PHE A 43 -5.27 -1.90 9.67
C PHE A 43 -5.55 -0.41 9.45
N ALA A 44 -4.51 0.41 9.58
CA ALA A 44 -4.50 1.80 9.19
C ALA A 44 -3.84 1.92 7.82
N ILE A 45 -4.44 2.72 6.93
CA ILE A 45 -3.94 2.93 5.57
C ILE A 45 -3.40 4.34 5.45
N LEU A 46 -2.17 4.41 4.96
CA LEU A 46 -1.49 5.65 4.64
C LEU A 46 -1.24 5.66 3.14
N VAL A 47 -1.57 6.76 2.48
CA VAL A 47 -1.29 7.00 1.07
C VAL A 47 -0.39 8.21 1.00
N ASP A 48 0.78 8.06 0.40
CA ASP A 48 1.81 9.11 0.32
C ASP A 48 2.13 9.72 1.69
N GLY A 49 2.13 8.87 2.73
CA GLY A 49 2.37 9.25 4.12
C GLY A 49 1.20 9.91 4.85
N LYS A 50 0.03 10.08 4.19
CA LYS A 50 -1.18 10.66 4.78
C LYS A 50 -2.23 9.60 5.06
N ARG A 51 -2.89 9.69 6.22
CA ARG A 51 -3.99 8.79 6.56
C ARG A 51 -5.21 9.13 5.72
N VAL A 52 -5.76 8.12 5.06
CA VAL A 52 -6.91 8.25 4.17
C VAL A 52 -8.09 7.42 4.65
N GLY A 53 -9.30 7.81 4.22
CA GLY A 53 -10.52 7.04 4.47
C GLY A 53 -10.66 5.85 3.52
N LEU A 54 -11.71 5.04 3.70
CA LEU A 54 -12.01 3.94 2.77
C LEU A 54 -12.55 4.45 1.43
N ASP A 55 -13.29 5.55 1.47
CA ASP A 55 -13.89 6.19 0.30
C ASP A 55 -12.95 7.17 -0.40
N ASP A 56 -11.74 7.37 0.14
CA ASP A 56 -10.70 8.15 -0.53
C ASP A 56 -10.23 7.45 -1.81
N VAL A 57 -10.03 8.25 -2.85
CA VAL A 57 -9.52 7.79 -4.15
C VAL A 57 -8.00 7.86 -4.12
N ILE A 58 -7.37 6.72 -4.38
CA ILE A 58 -5.93 6.59 -4.56
C ILE A 58 -5.62 6.67 -6.05
N LYS A 59 -4.69 7.54 -6.42
CA LYS A 59 -4.26 7.70 -7.80
C LYS A 59 -3.24 6.63 -8.18
N GLU A 60 -3.12 6.40 -9.48
CA GLU A 60 -2.03 5.60 -10.03
C GLU A 60 -0.66 6.20 -9.63
N GLY A 61 0.28 5.34 -9.25
CA GLY A 61 1.61 5.73 -8.80
C GLY A 61 1.73 6.11 -7.32
N SER A 62 0.61 6.30 -6.61
CA SER A 62 0.64 6.57 -5.17
C SER A 62 1.21 5.41 -4.36
N SER A 63 1.96 5.75 -3.31
CA SER A 63 2.54 4.77 -2.39
C SER A 63 1.60 4.49 -1.23
N VAL A 64 1.13 3.25 -1.11
CA VAL A 64 0.22 2.82 -0.04
C VAL A 64 0.98 2.05 1.01
N ILE A 65 0.94 2.50 2.25
CA ILE A 65 1.50 1.82 3.40
C ILE A 65 0.35 1.32 4.26
N ILE A 66 0.38 0.03 4.55
CA ILE A 66 -0.61 -0.64 5.39
C ILE A 66 0.05 -0.99 6.71
N LEU A 67 -0.47 -0.42 7.80
CA LEU A 67 0.01 -0.64 9.16
C LEU A 67 -1.02 -1.42 9.96
N PRO A 68 -0.63 -2.44 10.74
CA PRO A 68 -1.53 -2.99 11.75
C PRO A 68 -1.82 -1.91 12.80
N LYS A 69 -3.09 -1.75 13.16
CA LYS A 69 -3.50 -1.00 14.35
C LYS A 69 -3.11 -1.83 15.56
N ILE A 70 -1.86 -1.69 15.98
CA ILE A 70 -1.41 -2.21 17.26
C ILE A 70 -2.02 -1.28 18.31
N ALA A 71 -3.13 -1.71 18.91
CA ALA A 71 -3.60 -1.10 20.15
C ALA A 71 -2.59 -1.46 21.24
N GLY A 72 -1.59 -0.60 21.43
CA GLY A 72 -0.69 -0.70 22.58
C GLY A 72 -1.45 -0.25 23.82
N GLY A 73 -2.01 -1.21 24.56
CA GLY A 73 -2.74 -1.00 25.82
C GLY A 73 -3.55 -2.22 26.21
#